data_AF-A0A812YXL7-F1
#
_entry.id   AF-A0A812YXL7-F1
#
_cell.length_a   1.000
_cell.length_b   1.000
_cell.length_c   1.000
_cell.angle_alpha   90.00
_cell.angle_beta   90.00
_cell.angle_gamma   90.00
#
_symmetry.space_group_name_H-M   'P 1'
#
loop_
_entity.id
_entity.type
_entity.pdbx_description
1 polymer ?
#
loop_
_entity_poly.entity_id
_entity_poly.type
_entity_poly.pdbx_seq_one_letter_code
_entity_poly.pdbx_strand_id
1 'polypeptide(L)'
;MTSPNVLFPGMRLVQTTFYDFTLSVSEGGNVALKDWSHGQDLWSTGTSCDAAPKEIQLKMQEDGNLVLYCDGAVAFATGTAAGFLLRTLM
;
A
#
# COMPACT_ATOMS: atom_id res chain seq x y z
N MET A 1 -13.39 9.87 -15.12
CA MET A 1 -12.09 9.82 -14.42
C MET A 1 -11.94 8.40 -13.91
N THR A 2 -10.91 7.67 -14.33
CA THR A 2 -10.58 6.37 -13.75
C THR A 2 -9.71 6.61 -12.53
N SER A 3 -10.27 6.41 -11.33
CA SER A 3 -9.45 6.36 -10.12
C SER A 3 -8.69 5.04 -10.14
N PRO A 4 -7.34 5.05 -10.14
CA PRO A 4 -6.58 3.81 -10.09
C PRO A 4 -6.86 3.10 -8.76
N ASN A 5 -7.07 1.79 -8.80
CA ASN A 5 -7.15 0.95 -7.60
C ASN A 5 -5.79 0.28 -7.29
N VAL A 6 -4.73 0.66 -8.00
CA VAL A 6 -3.38 0.10 -7.87
C VAL A 6 -2.35 1.23 -7.84
N LEU A 7 -1.37 1.13 -6.93
CA LEU A 7 -0.13 1.91 -6.97
C LEU A 7 1.04 0.97 -7.27
N PHE A 8 1.76 1.28 -8.33
CA PHE A 8 3.07 0.69 -8.64
C PHE A 8 4.19 1.55 -8.02
N PRO A 9 5.42 1.02 -7.89
CA PRO A 9 6.59 1.86 -7.63
C PRO A 9 6.62 3.09 -8.54
N GLY A 10 6.95 4.25 -7.95
CA GLY A 10 6.91 5.55 -8.62
C GLY A 10 5.54 6.24 -8.63
N MET A 11 4.44 5.53 -8.33
CA MET A 11 3.14 6.14 -8.09
C MET A 11 2.96 6.56 -6.63
N ARG A 12 2.14 7.59 -6.40
CA ARG A 12 1.85 8.11 -5.06
C ARG A 12 0.47 8.76 -4.98
N LEU A 13 -0.15 8.66 -3.82
CA LEU A 13 -1.23 9.56 -3.41
C LEU A 13 -0.58 10.78 -2.78
N VAL A 14 -1.08 11.97 -3.13
CA VAL A 14 -0.47 13.24 -2.74
C VAL A 14 -1.54 14.16 -2.17
N GLN A 15 -1.23 14.81 -1.06
CA GLN A 15 -1.97 15.94 -0.52
C GLN A 15 -0.97 17.06 -0.21
N THR A 16 -1.15 18.25 -0.78
CA THR A 16 -0.16 19.36 -0.74
C THR A 16 -0.77 20.71 -0.38
N THR A 17 -2.01 20.75 0.11
CA THR A 17 -2.72 22.04 0.33
C THR A 17 -2.09 22.87 1.45
N PHE A 18 -1.76 22.25 2.58
CA PHE A 18 -1.16 22.92 3.75
C PHE A 18 0.12 22.22 4.22
N TYR A 19 0.13 20.90 4.14
CA TYR A 19 1.27 20.03 4.35
C TYR A 19 1.42 19.13 3.12
N ASP A 20 2.64 18.64 2.88
CA ASP A 20 2.97 17.71 1.79
C ASP A 20 3.01 16.28 2.33
N PHE A 21 1.88 15.58 2.21
CA PHE A 21 1.77 14.18 2.54
C PHE A 21 1.80 13.31 1.28
N THR A 22 2.60 12.24 1.33
CA THR A 22 2.61 11.22 0.28
C THR A 22 2.45 9.82 0.84
N LEU A 23 1.52 9.05 0.29
CA LEU A 23 1.51 7.59 0.41
C LEU A 23 2.09 6.99 -0.89
N SER A 24 3.17 6.22 -0.79
CA SER A 24 3.83 5.63 -1.96
C SER A 24 4.31 4.21 -1.72
N VAL A 25 4.52 3.48 -2.82
CA VAL A 25 5.19 2.18 -2.86
C VAL A 25 6.62 2.39 -3.35
N SER A 26 7.60 1.83 -2.64
CA SER A 26 9.02 1.88 -3.05
C SER A 26 9.39 0.68 -3.94
N GLU A 27 10.48 0.81 -4.69
CA GLU A 27 11.10 -0.29 -5.47
C GLU A 27 11.51 -1.49 -4.61
N GLY A 28 11.69 -1.28 -3.30
CA GLY A 28 12.01 -2.33 -2.35
C GLY A 28 10.80 -3.02 -1.73
N GLY A 29 9.57 -2.61 -2.07
CA GLY A 29 8.36 -3.24 -1.51
C GLY A 29 7.97 -2.74 -0.13
N ASN A 30 8.39 -1.54 0.26
CA ASN A 30 7.81 -0.84 1.41
C ASN A 30 6.71 0.11 0.95
N VAL A 31 5.58 0.15 1.65
CA VAL A 31 4.56 1.21 1.52
C VAL A 31 4.73 2.17 2.68
N ALA A 32 4.87 3.46 2.40
CA ALA A 32 5.11 4.48 3.42
C ALA A 32 4.22 5.69 3.25
N LEU A 33 3.75 6.22 4.38
CA LEU A 33 3.16 7.56 4.50
C LEU A 33 4.21 8.50 5.06
N LYS A 34 4.55 9.54 4.30
CA LYS A 34 5.54 10.55 4.67
C LYS A 34 4.90 11.93 4.75
N ASP A 35 5.38 12.73 5.70
CA ASP A 35 5.20 14.17 5.78
C ASP A 35 6.49 14.84 5.32
N TRP A 36 6.51 15.34 4.08
CA TRP A 36 7.66 16.03 3.51
C TRP A 36 7.85 17.44 4.06
N SER A 37 6.80 18.06 4.60
CA SER A 37 6.91 19.39 5.20
C SER A 37 7.75 19.37 6.47
N HIS A 38 7.73 18.25 7.21
CA HIS A 38 8.53 18.07 8.43
C HIS A 38 9.63 17.00 8.32
N GLY A 39 9.73 16.32 7.16
CA GLY A 39 10.69 15.25 6.94
C GLY A 39 10.46 14.01 7.82
N GLN A 40 9.19 13.68 8.11
CA GLN A 40 8.82 12.58 9.01
C GLN A 40 8.20 11.40 8.26
N ASP A 41 8.58 10.19 8.67
CA ASP A 41 7.89 8.96 8.29
C ASP A 41 6.78 8.70 9.31
N LEU A 42 5.52 8.88 8.89
CA LEU A 42 4.36 8.79 9.78
C LEU A 42 3.93 7.35 10.00
N TRP A 43 3.99 6.54 8.94
CA TRP A 43 3.61 5.12 8.97
C TRP A 43 4.30 4.36 7.84
N SER A 44 4.56 3.07 8.04
CA SER A 44 4.96 2.17 6.97
C SER A 44 4.51 0.73 7.22
N THR A 45 4.45 -0.08 6.16
CA THR A 45 4.22 -1.53 6.28
C THR A 45 5.41 -2.26 6.89
N GLY A 46 6.61 -1.67 6.84
CA GLY A 46 7.85 -2.31 7.30
C GLY A 46 8.25 -3.52 6.45
N THR A 47 7.70 -3.66 5.25
CA THR A 47 7.93 -4.78 4.35
C THR A 47 9.12 -4.52 3.43
N SER A 48 9.72 -5.61 2.95
CA SER A 48 10.69 -5.63 1.86
C SER A 48 10.34 -6.80 0.95
N CYS A 49 10.38 -6.60 -0.36
CA CYS A 49 10.42 -7.69 -1.33
C CYS A 49 11.84 -8.28 -1.42
N ASP A 50 11.99 -9.40 -2.12
CA ASP A 50 13.29 -9.99 -2.48
C ASP A 50 14.17 -9.03 -3.29
N ALA A 51 15.47 -9.35 -3.44
CA ALA A 51 16.48 -8.42 -3.96
C ALA A 51 16.30 -7.94 -5.43
N ALA A 52 15.28 -8.39 -6.16
CA ALA A 52 14.96 -7.93 -7.51
C ALA A 52 13.54 -8.37 -7.93
N PRO A 53 12.49 -7.79 -7.33
CA PRO A 53 11.12 -8.17 -7.67
C PRO A 53 10.80 -7.69 -9.09
N LYS A 54 10.07 -8.50 -9.86
CA LYS A 54 9.64 -8.15 -11.22
C LYS A 54 8.38 -7.30 -11.21
N GLU A 55 7.51 -7.53 -10.23
CA GLU A 55 6.23 -6.84 -10.07
C GLU A 55 5.99 -6.51 -8.61
N ILE A 56 5.74 -5.22 -8.33
CA ILE A 56 5.29 -4.75 -7.02
C ILE A 56 4.03 -3.93 -7.22
N GLN A 57 2.99 -4.21 -6.45
CA GLN A 57 1.76 -3.43 -6.50
C GLN A 57 1.04 -3.39 -5.16
N LEU A 58 0.63 -2.18 -4.74
CA LEU A 58 -0.35 -2.00 -3.67
C LEU A 58 -1.72 -1.87 -4.30
N LYS A 59 -2.60 -2.84 -4.05
CA LYS A 59 -3.90 -2.98 -4.72
C LYS A 59 -5.05 -2.91 -3.72
N MET A 60 -6.02 -2.05 -4.01
CA MET A 60 -7.35 -2.12 -3.42
C MET A 60 -8.14 -3.21 -4.14
N GLN A 61 -8.42 -4.31 -3.43
CA GLN A 61 -9.16 -5.45 -3.93
C GLN A 61 -10.67 -5.17 -3.92
N GLU A 62 -11.44 -5.95 -4.69
CA GLU A 62 -12.91 -5.81 -4.79
C GLU A 62 -13.63 -6.13 -3.47
N ASP A 63 -12.98 -6.90 -2.59
CA ASP A 63 -13.50 -7.27 -1.27
C ASP A 63 -13.19 -6.24 -0.17
N GLY A 64 -12.57 -5.10 -0.52
CA GLY A 64 -12.22 -4.04 0.42
C GLY A 64 -10.92 -4.27 1.22
N ASN A 65 -10.15 -5.30 0.88
CA ASN A 65 -8.81 -5.49 1.43
C ASN A 65 -7.77 -4.68 0.65
N LEU A 66 -6.83 -4.05 1.37
CA LEU A 66 -5.70 -3.35 0.77
C LEU A 66 -4.46 -4.24 0.92
N VAL A 67 -3.89 -4.65 -0.20
CA VAL A 67 -2.85 -5.69 -0.24
C VAL A 67 -1.64 -5.23 -1.03
N LEU A 68 -0.46 -5.39 -0.44
CA LEU A 68 0.80 -5.28 -1.14
C LEU A 68 1.20 -6.66 -1.68
N TYR A 69 1.45 -6.71 -2.98
CA TYR A 69 1.99 -7.88 -3.66
C TYR A 69 3.44 -7.65 -4.10
N CYS A 70 4.29 -8.66 -3.90
CA CYS A 70 5.62 -8.81 -4.49
C CYS A 70 5.60 -10.07 -5.35
N ASP A 71 5.75 -9.96 -6.67
CA ASP A 71 5.74 -11.08 -7.63
C ASP A 71 4.53 -12.03 -7.43
N GLY A 72 3.36 -11.46 -7.14
CA GLY A 72 2.12 -12.19 -6.90
C GLY A 72 1.98 -12.77 -5.48
N ALA A 73 3.03 -12.77 -4.66
CA ALA A 73 2.97 -13.15 -3.25
C ALA A 73 2.48 -11.97 -2.38
N VAL A 74 1.65 -12.26 -1.38
CA VAL A 74 1.18 -11.24 -0.42
C VAL A 74 2.31 -10.91 0.55
N ALA A 75 2.79 -9.68 0.51
CA ALA A 75 3.79 -9.16 1.45
C ALA A 75 3.14 -8.45 2.65
N PHE A 76 1.99 -7.81 2.44
CA PHE A 76 1.19 -7.17 3.49
C PHE A 76 -0.28 -7.15 3.11
N ALA A 77 -1.17 -7.25 4.11
CA ALA A 77 -2.61 -7.05 3.94
C ALA A 77 -3.19 -6.36 5.18
N THR A 78 -4.18 -5.48 4.99
CA THR A 78 -4.89 -4.81 6.10
C THR A 78 -5.83 -5.76 6.86
N GLY A 79 -6.23 -6.88 6.26
CA GLY A 79 -7.15 -7.84 6.87
C GLY A 79 -8.61 -7.38 6.86
N THR A 80 -8.97 -6.50 5.93
CA THR A 80 -10.29 -5.84 5.88
C THR A 80 -11.26 -6.47 4.89
N ALA A 81 -10.97 -7.65 4.37
CA ALA A 81 -11.81 -8.35 3.40
C ALA A 81 -13.24 -8.58 3.94
N ALA A 82 -14.25 -8.11 3.21
CA ALA A 82 -15.67 -8.31 3.48
C ALA A 82 -16.03 -9.80 3.30
N GLY A 83 -15.80 -10.57 4.35
CA GLY A 83 -15.92 -12.04 4.38
C GLY A 83 -15.08 -12.65 5.49
N PHE A 84 -14.02 -11.96 5.91
CA PHE A 84 -13.23 -12.31 7.10
C PHE A 84 -14.05 -12.16 8.39
N LEU A 85 -15.01 -11.22 8.42
CA LEU A 85 -15.91 -11.00 9.57
C LEU A 85 -17.05 -12.02 9.70
N LEU A 86 -17.28 -12.88 8.69
CA LEU A 86 -18.37 -13.88 8.71
C LEU A 86 -17.93 -15.28 9.14
N ARG A 87 -16.66 -15.50 9.51
CA ARG A 87 -16.12 -16.84 9.88
C ARG A 87 -15.85 -17.06 11.38
N THR A 88 -16.16 -16.09 12.25
CA THR A 88 -15.96 -16.23 13.72
C THR A 88 -17.25 -16.49 14.50
N LEU A 89 -18.33 -16.89 13.82
CA LEU A 89 -19.56 -17.36 14.47
C LEU A 89 -20.07 -18.64 13.80
N MET A 90 -19.38 -19.76 14.07
CA MET A 90 -19.96 -21.11 14.06
C MET A 90 -19.35 -21.92 15.18
#